data_AF-A0A927WZZ9-F1
#
_entry.id   AF-A0A927WZZ9-F1
#
_cell.length_a   1.000
_cell.length_b   1.000
_cell.length_c   1.000
_cell.angle_alpha   90.00
_cell.angle_beta   90.00
_cell.angle_gamma   90.00
#
_symmetry.space_group_name_H-M   'P 1'
#
loop_
_entity.id
_entity.type
_entity.pdbx_description
1 polymer ?
#
loop_
_entity_poly.entity_id
_entity_poly.type
_entity_poly.pdbx_seq_one_letter_code
_entity_poly.pdbx_strand_id
1 'polypeptide(L)'
;MSFFISRLALREFDLDDGEIKLVCYHVTSDNYIYKITLKKTREHIGFCDLRTGHTPTLYYLGNIGYRVFPQYRGHCYAYKASLLLFSLAKKLKMDYVLITVSPDNTPSIKTCEKLGGEYIETVDVPQWHSLYQNNERVKLIYRYDLKEF
;
A
#
# COMPACT_ATOMS: atom_id res chain seq x y z
N MET A 1 -0.69 -22.66 8.73
CA MET A 1 0.51 -22.85 9.58
C MET A 1 1.21 -21.50 9.66
N SER A 2 1.14 -20.81 10.80
CA SER A 2 1.73 -19.48 10.95
C SER A 2 3.23 -19.65 11.24
N PHE A 3 4.08 -19.26 10.29
CA PHE A 3 5.52 -19.21 10.51
C PHE A 3 5.84 -17.99 11.38
N PHE A 4 6.38 -18.22 12.58
CA PHE A 4 6.82 -17.14 13.45
C PHE A 4 8.17 -16.61 12.94
N ILE A 5 8.14 -15.56 12.12
CA ILE A 5 9.35 -14.92 11.59
C ILE A 5 9.98 -14.08 12.72
N SER A 6 11.26 -14.31 13.00
CA SER A 6 11.98 -13.58 14.04
C SER A 6 12.13 -12.10 13.69
N ARG A 7 12.24 -11.23 14.69
CA ARG A 7 12.45 -9.79 14.48
C ARG A 7 13.74 -9.46 13.71
N LEU A 8 14.75 -10.32 13.75
CA LEU A 8 15.96 -10.18 12.95
C LEU A 8 15.68 -10.47 11.47
N ALA A 9 14.95 -11.54 11.17
CA ALA A 9 14.57 -11.89 9.80
C ALA A 9 13.64 -10.85 9.16
N LEU A 10 12.75 -10.21 9.93
CA LEU A 10 11.89 -9.14 9.41
C LEU A 10 12.67 -7.93 8.87
N ARG A 11 13.88 -7.65 9.39
CA ARG A 11 14.69 -6.51 8.95
C ARG A 11 15.16 -6.63 7.50
N GLU A 12 15.19 -7.85 6.95
CA GLU A 12 15.54 -8.09 5.54
C GLU A 12 14.50 -7.48 4.59
N PHE A 13 13.28 -7.25 5.08
CA PHE A 13 12.20 -6.63 4.32
C PHE A 13 12.05 -5.14 4.58
N ASP A 14 12.89 -4.52 5.42
CA ASP A 14 12.88 -3.07 5.61
C ASP A 14 13.22 -2.35 4.29
N LEU A 15 12.56 -1.22 4.03
CA LEU A 15 12.75 -0.42 2.81
C LEU A 15 13.01 1.04 3.21
N ASP A 16 13.82 1.77 2.44
CA ASP A 16 14.05 3.19 2.71
C ASP A 16 14.40 4.01 1.45
N ASP A 17 14.06 5.30 1.46
CA ASP A 17 14.32 6.25 0.37
C ASP A 17 15.28 7.38 0.79
N GLY A 18 15.96 7.24 1.94
CA GLY A 18 16.79 8.29 2.53
C GLY A 18 16.04 9.27 3.45
N GLU A 19 14.72 9.42 3.34
CA GLU A 19 13.90 10.27 4.20
C GLU A 19 12.99 9.44 5.12
N ILE A 20 12.22 8.53 4.54
CA ILE A 20 11.39 7.58 5.26
C ILE A 20 12.02 6.19 5.24
N LYS A 21 11.70 5.41 6.27
CA LYS A 21 11.96 3.98 6.36
C LYS A 21 10.65 3.25 6.63
N LEU A 22 10.33 2.27 5.79
CA LEU A 22 9.29 1.29 6.03
C LEU A 22 9.90 0.17 6.88
N VAL A 23 9.51 0.13 8.16
CA VAL A 23 9.97 -0.89 9.11
C VAL A 23 8.98 -2.04 9.10
N CYS A 24 9.42 -3.19 8.59
CA CYS A 24 8.59 -4.38 8.52
C CYS A 24 8.37 -4.93 9.93
N TYR A 25 7.11 -5.18 10.30
CA TYR A 25 6.79 -5.73 11.63
C TYR A 25 5.88 -6.95 11.59
N HIS A 26 5.28 -7.25 10.43
CA HIS A 26 4.50 -8.46 10.25
C HIS A 26 4.54 -8.90 8.79
N VAL A 27 4.68 -10.21 8.56
CA VAL A 27 4.64 -10.83 7.23
C VAL A 27 3.78 -12.08 7.33
N THR A 28 2.80 -12.22 6.43
CA THR A 28 2.05 -13.45 6.18
C THR A 28 2.49 -14.05 4.85
N SER A 29 1.85 -15.15 4.42
CA SER A 29 2.12 -15.74 3.10
C SER A 29 1.85 -14.77 1.94
N ASP A 30 0.99 -13.79 2.15
CA ASP A 30 0.41 -12.92 1.12
C ASP A 30 0.41 -11.43 1.48
N ASN A 31 0.98 -11.03 2.62
CA ASN A 31 0.97 -9.64 3.05
C ASN A 31 2.23 -9.23 3.81
N TYR A 32 2.76 -8.05 3.51
CA TYR A 32 3.89 -7.41 4.16
C TYR A 32 3.42 -6.11 4.81
N ILE A 33 3.52 -6.01 6.14
CA ILE A 33 2.97 -4.88 6.90
C ILE A 33 4.08 -4.06 7.54
N TYR A 34 3.99 -2.75 7.34
CA TYR A 34 5.04 -1.79 7.65
C TYR A 34 4.55 -0.65 8.54
N LYS A 35 5.45 -0.21 9.42
CA LYS A 35 5.41 1.13 10.01
C LYS A 35 6.18 2.08 9.10
N ILE A 36 5.57 3.20 8.75
CA ILE A 36 6.26 4.32 8.11
C ILE A 36 6.96 5.11 9.20
N THR A 37 8.28 5.28 9.10
CA THR A 37 9.08 6.01 10.09
C THR A 37 9.96 7.06 9.42
N LEU A 38 10.17 8.20 10.08
CA LEU A 38 11.16 9.18 9.64
C LEU A 38 12.56 8.69 9.98
N LYS A 39 13.50 8.70 9.02
CA LYS A 39 14.87 8.21 9.29
C LYS A 39 15.60 9.05 10.32
N LYS A 40 15.43 10.37 10.27
CA LYS A 40 16.15 11.32 11.14
C LYS A 40 15.71 11.21 12.60
N THR A 41 14.41 11.21 12.86
CA THR A 41 13.84 11.24 14.23
C THR A 41 13.45 9.86 14.74
N ARG A 42 13.32 8.86 13.85
CA ARG A 42 12.76 7.53 14.12
C ARG A 42 11.29 7.55 14.56
N GLU A 43 10.61 8.67 14.37
CA GLU A 43 9.20 8.79 14.68
C GLU A 43 8.35 7.93 13.75
N HIS A 44 7.36 7.27 14.32
CA HIS A 44 6.37 6.50 13.59
C HIS A 44 5.24 7.42 13.12
N ILE A 45 5.07 7.51 11.81
CA ILE A 45 4.21 8.52 11.15
C ILE A 45 3.02 7.92 10.40
N GLY A 46 2.91 6.59 10.38
CA GLY A 46 1.82 5.91 9.69
C GLY A 46 2.10 4.44 9.43
N PHE A 47 1.19 3.81 8.69
CA PHE A 47 1.28 2.41 8.31
C PHE A 47 1.13 2.28 6.79
N CYS A 48 1.69 1.22 6.23
CA CYS A 48 1.38 0.77 4.88
C CYS A 48 1.57 -0.74 4.79
N ASP A 49 1.01 -1.32 3.74
CA ASP A 49 1.13 -2.75 3.50
C ASP A 49 1.09 -3.09 2.01
N LEU A 50 1.75 -4.19 1.66
CA LEU A 50 1.75 -4.79 0.33
C LEU A 50 1.15 -6.20 0.40
N ARG A 51 0.00 -6.36 -0.23
CA ARG A 51 -0.72 -7.62 -0.43
C ARG A 51 -0.34 -8.21 -1.78
N THR A 52 0.17 -9.44 -1.80
CA THR A 52 0.64 -10.10 -3.02
C THR A 52 -0.47 -10.90 -3.70
N GLY A 53 -0.31 -11.11 -5.01
CA GLY A 53 -1.28 -11.81 -5.84
C GLY A 53 -2.49 -10.97 -6.24
N HIS A 54 -3.43 -11.60 -6.95
CA HIS A 54 -4.63 -10.97 -7.47
C HIS A 54 -5.82 -11.90 -7.26
N THR A 55 -6.75 -11.46 -6.41
CA THR A 55 -7.96 -12.20 -6.08
C THR A 55 -9.16 -11.27 -6.26
N PRO A 56 -10.40 -11.80 -6.36
CA PRO A 56 -11.60 -10.96 -6.39
C PRO A 56 -11.67 -9.98 -5.22
N THR A 57 -11.18 -10.36 -4.03
CA THR A 57 -11.08 -9.47 -2.87
C THR A 57 -10.06 -8.35 -3.10
N LEU A 58 -8.85 -8.68 -3.57
CA LEU A 58 -7.81 -7.69 -3.81
C LEU A 58 -8.14 -6.73 -4.97
N TYR A 59 -9.05 -7.11 -5.86
CA TYR A 59 -9.54 -6.19 -6.89
C TYR A 59 -10.14 -4.91 -6.29
N TYR A 60 -10.97 -5.05 -5.25
CA TYR A 60 -11.62 -3.90 -4.58
C TYR A 60 -10.78 -3.32 -3.44
N LEU A 61 -9.98 -4.15 -2.77
CA LEU A 61 -9.14 -3.74 -1.63
C LEU A 61 -7.82 -3.08 -2.06
N GLY A 62 -7.32 -3.44 -3.24
CA GLY A 62 -6.00 -3.06 -3.74
C GLY A 62 -4.86 -3.90 -3.15
N ASN A 63 -3.74 -3.91 -3.86
CA ASN A 63 -2.50 -4.52 -3.40
C ASN A 63 -1.80 -3.64 -2.35
N ILE A 64 -1.86 -2.32 -2.49
CA ILE A 64 -1.17 -1.40 -1.57
C ILE A 64 -2.18 -0.59 -0.75
N GLY A 65 -2.04 -0.70 0.57
CA GLY A 65 -2.74 0.16 1.54
C GLY A 65 -1.77 1.12 2.23
N TYR A 66 -2.22 2.32 2.58
CA TYR A 66 -1.44 3.25 3.39
C TYR A 66 -2.33 4.15 4.25
N ARG A 67 -1.76 4.61 5.37
CA ARG A 67 -2.36 5.57 6.29
C ARG A 67 -1.25 6.42 6.93
N VAL A 68 -1.21 7.70 6.58
CA VAL A 68 -0.34 8.69 7.23
C VAL A 68 -1.13 9.41 8.33
N PHE A 69 -0.54 9.55 9.53
CA PHE A 69 -1.21 10.22 10.63
C PHE A 69 -1.47 11.70 10.33
N PRO A 70 -2.57 12.29 10.82
CA PRO A 70 -3.02 13.63 10.43
C PRO A 70 -1.93 14.71 10.45
N GLN A 71 -1.12 14.75 11.51
CA GLN A 71 -0.05 15.75 11.70
C GLN A 71 1.12 15.63 10.72
N TYR A 72 1.25 14.52 9.98
CA TYR A 72 2.31 14.30 8.99
C TYR A 72 1.80 14.34 7.54
N ARG A 73 0.51 14.62 7.31
CA ARG A 73 -0.05 14.74 5.95
C ARG A 73 0.52 15.96 5.23
N GLY A 74 0.39 16.00 3.90
CA GLY A 74 0.92 17.09 3.06
C GLY A 74 2.39 16.95 2.64
N HIS A 75 3.13 15.98 3.20
CA HIS A 75 4.57 15.77 2.95
C HIS A 75 4.88 14.68 1.90
N CYS A 76 3.88 14.21 1.15
CA CYS A 76 4.04 13.13 0.17
C CYS A 76 4.53 11.77 0.73
N TYR A 77 4.41 11.50 2.03
CA TYR A 77 4.87 10.22 2.60
C TYR A 77 4.11 9.00 2.07
N ALA A 78 2.82 9.13 1.72
CA ALA A 78 2.07 8.05 1.07
C ALA A 78 2.66 7.70 -0.31
N TYR A 79 2.96 8.71 -1.13
CA TYR A 79 3.63 8.56 -2.42
C TYR A 79 4.98 7.84 -2.27
N LYS A 80 5.82 8.29 -1.33
CA LYS A 80 7.13 7.68 -1.06
C LYS A 80 7.00 6.23 -0.60
N ALA A 81 6.07 5.94 0.31
CA ALA A 81 5.80 4.59 0.77
C ALA A 81 5.34 3.69 -0.40
N SER A 82 4.45 4.16 -1.26
CA SER A 82 4.01 3.42 -2.45
C SER A 82 5.16 3.08 -3.40
N LEU A 83 6.07 4.00 -3.69
CA LEU A 83 7.25 3.72 -4.54
C LEU A 83 8.18 2.64 -3.95
N LEU A 84 8.39 2.66 -2.63
CA LEU A 84 9.14 1.62 -1.95
C LEU A 84 8.42 0.26 -2.06
N LEU A 85 7.10 0.24 -1.91
CA LEU A 85 6.30 -0.98 -2.07
C LEU A 85 6.24 -1.48 -3.51
N PHE A 86 6.27 -0.60 -4.53
CA PHE A 86 6.44 -1.00 -5.93
C PHE A 86 7.77 -1.73 -6.13
N SER A 87 8.85 -1.22 -5.54
CA SER A 87 10.17 -1.84 -5.61
C SER A 87 10.17 -3.24 -4.96
N LEU A 88 9.44 -3.42 -3.85
CA LEU A 88 9.27 -4.74 -3.24
C LEU A 88 8.41 -5.67 -4.11
N ALA A 89 7.28 -5.19 -4.63
CA ALA A 89 6.40 -5.97 -5.50
C ALA A 89 7.15 -6.52 -6.72
N LYS A 90 8.06 -5.73 -7.31
CA LYS A 90 8.96 -6.19 -8.38
C LYS A 90 9.92 -7.29 -7.95
N LYS A 91 10.53 -7.15 -6.77
CA LYS A 91 11.41 -8.20 -6.21
C LYS A 91 10.64 -9.50 -6.02
N LEU A 92 9.36 -9.40 -5.65
CA LEU A 92 8.41 -10.50 -5.52
C LEU A 92 7.81 -10.97 -6.86
N LYS A 93 8.32 -10.47 -7.99
CA LYS A 93 7.92 -10.87 -9.36
C LYS A 93 6.45 -10.62 -9.70
N MET A 94 5.83 -9.61 -9.09
CA MET A 94 4.54 -9.12 -9.55
C MET A 94 4.72 -8.31 -10.83
N ASP A 95 3.82 -8.49 -11.80
CA ASP A 95 3.80 -7.68 -13.03
C ASP A 95 3.15 -6.31 -12.81
N TYR A 96 2.15 -6.24 -11.93
CA TYR A 96 1.42 -5.01 -11.63
C TYR A 96 0.88 -5.00 -10.21
N VAL A 97 0.53 -3.81 -9.72
CA VAL A 97 -0.21 -3.60 -8.47
C VAL A 97 -1.44 -2.73 -8.70
N LEU A 98 -2.44 -2.93 -7.86
CA LEU A 98 -3.62 -2.07 -7.76
C LEU A 98 -3.54 -1.18 -6.51
N ILE A 99 -3.89 0.09 -6.68
CA ILE A 99 -4.24 0.97 -5.56
C ILE A 99 -5.69 1.40 -5.76
N THR A 100 -6.52 1.12 -4.76
CA THR A 100 -7.94 1.45 -4.80
C THR A 100 -8.25 2.56 -3.82
N VAL A 101 -9.01 3.56 -4.24
CA VAL A 101 -9.33 4.73 -3.41
C VAL A 101 -10.83 4.98 -3.38
N SER A 102 -11.35 5.43 -2.24
CA SER A 102 -12.73 5.89 -2.14
C SER A 102 -12.89 7.25 -2.86
N PRO A 103 -14.02 7.52 -3.56
CA PRO A 103 -14.20 8.74 -4.36
C PRO A 103 -14.05 10.06 -3.60
N ASP A 104 -14.34 10.05 -2.30
CA ASP A 104 -14.26 11.21 -1.41
C ASP A 104 -12.83 11.46 -0.88
N ASN A 105 -11.91 10.52 -1.07
CA ASN A 105 -10.53 10.64 -0.59
C ASN A 105 -9.63 11.36 -1.62
N THR A 106 -9.89 12.66 -1.78
CA THR A 106 -9.14 13.56 -2.68
C THR A 106 -7.60 13.48 -2.49
N PRO A 107 -7.05 13.43 -1.24
CA PRO A 107 -5.60 13.30 -1.07
C PRO A 107 -5.00 12.00 -1.66
N SER A 108 -5.70 10.87 -1.51
CA SER A 108 -5.25 9.60 -2.09
C SER A 108 -5.43 9.56 -3.60
N ILE A 109 -6.47 10.20 -4.15
CA ILE A 109 -6.64 10.37 -5.60
C ILE A 109 -5.43 11.10 -6.19
N LYS A 110 -5.08 12.27 -5.63
CA LYS A 110 -3.88 13.03 -6.05
C LYS A 110 -2.59 12.24 -5.89
N THR A 111 -2.52 11.37 -4.89
CA THR A 111 -1.38 10.46 -4.72
C THR A 111 -1.31 9.45 -5.86
N CYS A 112 -2.44 8.85 -6.25
CA CYS A 112 -2.49 7.89 -7.35
C CYS A 112 -2.15 8.53 -8.70
N GLU A 113 -2.71 9.71 -8.98
CA GLU A 113 -2.38 10.50 -10.17
C GLU A 113 -0.89 10.85 -10.22
N LYS A 114 -0.32 11.31 -9.09
CA LYS A 114 1.10 11.65 -9.00
C LYS A 114 2.02 10.43 -9.17
N LEU A 115 1.59 9.25 -8.74
CA LEU A 115 2.30 8.00 -8.98
C LEU A 115 2.26 7.56 -10.44
N GLY A 116 1.45 8.20 -11.30
CA GLY A 116 1.31 7.85 -12.72
C GLY A 116 0.41 6.64 -12.98
N GLY A 117 -0.52 6.34 -12.07
CA GLY A 117 -1.39 5.17 -12.21
C GLY A 117 -2.38 5.31 -13.36
N GLU A 118 -2.57 4.23 -14.11
CA GLU A 118 -3.65 4.11 -15.08
C GLU A 118 -4.98 4.00 -14.32
N TYR A 119 -5.87 4.97 -14.50
CA TYR A 119 -7.23 4.86 -14.00
C TYR A 119 -8.00 3.85 -14.85
N ILE A 120 -8.49 2.78 -14.23
CA ILE A 120 -9.18 1.69 -14.92
C ILE A 120 -10.68 1.95 -14.94
N GLU A 121 -11.28 2.11 -13.75
CA GLU A 121 -12.72 2.35 -13.61
C GLU A 121 -13.10 2.79 -12.20
N THR A 122 -14.34 3.25 -12.06
CA THR A 122 -15.05 3.41 -10.80
C THR A 122 -16.06 2.27 -10.67
N VAL A 123 -15.95 1.47 -9.61
CA VAL A 123 -16.76 0.27 -9.40
C VAL A 123 -17.55 0.34 -8.11
N ASP A 124 -18.76 -0.21 -8.15
CA ASP A 124 -19.52 -0.52 -6.94
C ASP A 124 -18.90 -1.75 -6.25
N VAL A 125 -18.69 -1.62 -4.95
CA VAL A 125 -18.20 -2.70 -4.10
C VAL A 125 -19.34 -3.69 -3.86
N PRO A 126 -19.15 -5.00 -4.12
CA PRO A 126 -20.21 -5.97 -3.95
C PRO A 126 -20.51 -6.25 -2.47
N GLN A 127 -21.76 -6.61 -2.16
CA GLN A 127 -22.26 -6.77 -0.78
C GLN A 127 -21.50 -7.84 0.04
N TRP A 128 -20.95 -8.86 -0.61
CA TRP A 128 -20.17 -9.91 0.05
C TRP A 128 -18.79 -9.42 0.52
N HIS A 129 -18.30 -8.29 0.01
CA HIS A 129 -16.98 -7.79 0.30
C HIS A 129 -16.94 -7.04 1.65
N SER A 130 -15.87 -7.19 2.41
CA SER A 130 -15.71 -6.56 3.74
C SER A 130 -15.78 -5.02 3.69
N LEU A 131 -15.27 -4.41 2.62
CA LEU A 131 -15.43 -2.97 2.35
C LEU A 131 -16.90 -2.53 2.35
N TYR A 132 -17.81 -3.36 1.84
CA TYR A 132 -19.24 -3.06 1.90
C TYR A 132 -19.73 -3.03 3.35
N GLN A 133 -19.24 -3.91 4.21
CA GLN A 133 -19.59 -3.89 5.63
C GLN A 133 -19.05 -2.63 6.33
N ASN A 134 -17.94 -2.06 5.83
CA ASN A 134 -17.32 -0.83 6.32
C ASN A 134 -17.88 0.46 5.70
N ASN A 135 -19.02 0.39 5.02
CA ASN A 135 -19.64 1.51 4.32
C ASN A 135 -18.82 2.11 3.17
N GLU A 136 -17.83 1.38 2.65
CA GLU A 136 -17.07 1.75 1.46
C GLU A 136 -17.76 1.13 0.24
N ARG A 137 -18.70 1.89 -0.35
CA ARG A 137 -19.61 1.41 -1.41
C ARG A 137 -19.04 1.48 -2.81
N VAL A 138 -18.08 2.38 -3.05
CA VAL A 138 -17.53 2.67 -4.37
C VAL A 138 -16.02 2.75 -4.28
N LYS A 139 -15.31 2.26 -5.30
CA LYS A 139 -13.86 2.34 -5.42
C LYS A 139 -13.43 2.79 -6.80
N LEU A 140 -12.44 3.66 -6.83
CA LEU A 140 -11.68 4.00 -8.02
C LEU A 140 -10.48 3.06 -8.07
N ILE A 141 -10.30 2.39 -9.20
CA ILE A 141 -9.25 1.40 -9.38
C ILE A 141 -8.12 2.01 -10.22
N TYR A 142 -6.92 2.06 -9.65
CA TYR A 142 -5.71 2.48 -10.35
C TYR A 142 -4.76 1.29 -10.50
N ARG A 143 -4.25 1.09 -11.72
CA ARG A 143 -3.26 0.06 -12.04
C ARG A 143 -1.89 0.69 -12.27
N TYR A 144 -0.85 0.00 -11.82
CA TYR A 144 0.53 0.36 -12.05
C TYR A 144 1.25 -0.84 -12.63
N ASP A 145 1.62 -0.78 -13.92
CA ASP A 145 2.51 -1.78 -14.50
C ASP A 145 3.93 -1.56 -13.97
N LEU A 146 4.49 -2.58 -13.33
CA LEU A 146 5.75 -2.45 -12.63
C LEU A 146 6.96 -2.43 -13.58
N LYS A 147 6.78 -2.73 -14.88
CA LYS A 147 7.84 -2.57 -15.89
C LYS A 147 8.15 -1.11 -16.22
N GLU A 148 7.24 -0.19 -15.88
CA GLU A 148 7.38 1.24 -16.18
C GLU A 148 8.08 2.06 -15.08
N PHE A 149 8.34 1.43 -13.94
CA PHE A 149 9.04 2.02 -12.79
C PHE A 149 10.45 1.43 -12.65
#